data_AF-U5VUG8-F1
#
_entry.id   AF-U5VUG8-F1
#
_cell.length_a   1.000
_cell.length_b   1.000
_cell.length_c   1.000
_cell.angle_alpha   90.00
_cell.angle_beta   90.00
_cell.angle_gamma   90.00
#
_symmetry.space_group_name_H-M   'P 1'
#
loop_
_entity.id
_entity.type
_entity.pdbx_description
1 polymer ?
#
loop_
_entity_poly.entity_id
_entity_poly.type
_entity_poly.pdbx_seq_one_letter_code
_entity_poly.pdbx_strand_id
1 'polypeptide(L)'
;MTAGTFDTAVQRLIGQVNHWETTRWRPHGDAVFALVQSLADHAADAENRRRRPVPRLADTVLPDQLRVMADDLLAASPSPEVLTTATEAVTTIRRAL
;
A
#
# COMPACT_ATOMS: atom_id res chain seq x y z
N MET A 1 5.87 -2.34 15.77
CA MET A 1 6.47 -2.10 14.44
C MET A 1 6.93 -0.64 14.36
N THR A 2 7.95 -0.30 13.55
CA THR A 2 8.38 1.11 13.36
C THR A 2 8.03 1.61 11.95
N ALA A 3 7.98 2.93 11.77
CA ALA A 3 7.81 3.56 10.46
C ALA A 3 8.85 3.10 9.44
N GLY A 4 10.12 2.97 9.84
CA GLY A 4 11.20 2.51 8.96
C GLY A 4 11.06 1.05 8.50
N THR A 5 10.51 0.16 9.34
CA THR A 5 10.23 -1.22 8.93
C THR A 5 9.09 -1.30 7.92
N PHE A 6 8.03 -0.49 8.13
CA PHE A 6 6.93 -0.38 7.18
C PHE A 6 7.39 0.16 5.83
N ASP A 7 8.11 1.29 5.81
CA ASP A 7 8.65 1.88 4.58
C ASP A 7 9.53 0.89 3.82
N THR A 8 10.45 0.21 4.52
CA THR A 8 11.28 -0.84 3.91
C THR A 8 10.45 -1.95 3.27
N ALA A 9 9.34 -2.37 3.89
CA ALA A 9 8.47 -3.39 3.32
C ALA A 9 7.77 -2.89 2.04
N VAL A 10 7.31 -1.64 2.03
CA VAL A 10 6.70 -0.98 0.87
C VAL A 10 7.69 -0.85 -0.28
N GLN A 11 8.90 -0.35 -0.03
CA GLN A 11 9.92 -0.21 -1.08
C GLN A 11 10.29 -1.56 -1.72
N ARG A 12 10.30 -2.65 -0.94
CA ARG A 12 10.53 -4.01 -1.47
C ARG A 12 9.41 -4.46 -2.39
N LEU A 13 8.15 -4.21 -2.04
CA LEU A 13 7.01 -4.51 -2.91
C LEU A 13 7.10 -3.67 -4.19
N ILE A 14 7.31 -2.36 -4.08
CA ILE A 14 7.46 -1.47 -5.23
C ILE A 14 8.58 -1.95 -6.16
N GLY A 15 9.77 -2.25 -5.62
CA GLY A 15 10.90 -2.75 -6.42
C GLY A 15 10.59 -4.06 -7.16
N GLN A 16 9.76 -4.93 -6.56
CA GLN A 16 9.34 -6.18 -7.20
C GLN A 16 8.40 -5.96 -8.39
N VAL A 17 7.54 -4.94 -8.35
CA VAL A 17 6.47 -4.74 -9.34
C VAL A 17 6.63 -3.53 -10.26
N ASN A 18 7.60 -2.62 -10.03
CA ASN A 18 7.68 -1.36 -10.79
C ASN A 18 7.91 -1.54 -12.30
N HIS A 19 8.43 -2.69 -12.70
CA HIS A 19 8.82 -3.01 -14.07
C HIS A 19 7.82 -3.96 -14.74
N TRP A 20 6.72 -4.27 -14.06
CA TRP A 20 5.72 -5.18 -14.58
C TRP A 20 4.89 -4.48 -15.66
N GLU A 21 4.74 -5.16 -16.80
CA GLU A 21 3.85 -4.75 -17.87
C GLU A 21 2.41 -5.26 -17.61
N THR A 22 1.45 -4.70 -18.35
CA THR A 22 0.01 -4.98 -18.25
C THR A 22 -0.34 -6.48 -18.16
N THR A 23 0.31 -7.32 -18.98
CA THR A 23 0.05 -8.77 -18.99
C THR A 23 0.38 -9.43 -17.67
N ARG A 24 1.49 -9.03 -17.04
CA ARG A 24 1.91 -9.57 -15.75
C ARG A 24 1.06 -9.00 -14.61
N TRP A 25 0.59 -7.75 -14.74
CA TRP A 25 -0.31 -7.13 -13.77
C TRP A 25 -1.70 -7.73 -13.71
N ARG A 26 -2.27 -8.16 -14.84
CA ARG A 26 -3.68 -8.56 -14.97
C ARG A 26 -4.20 -9.50 -13.86
N PRO A 27 -3.50 -10.57 -13.42
CA PRO A 27 -4.01 -11.44 -12.35
C PRO A 27 -3.80 -10.87 -10.93
N HIS A 28 -3.08 -9.76 -10.78
CA HIS A 28 -2.59 -9.24 -9.50
C HIS A 28 -3.08 -7.82 -9.17
N GLY A 29 -3.56 -7.07 -10.17
CA GLY A 29 -3.94 -5.65 -10.03
C GLY A 29 -4.94 -5.40 -8.91
N ASP A 30 -5.97 -6.24 -8.79
CA ASP A 30 -7.02 -6.05 -7.77
C ASP A 30 -6.51 -6.31 -6.34
N ALA A 31 -5.61 -7.27 -6.15
CA ALA A 31 -5.01 -7.55 -4.85
C ALA A 31 -4.12 -6.40 -4.37
N VAL A 32 -3.31 -5.84 -5.28
CA VAL A 32 -2.47 -4.67 -4.97
C VAL A 32 -3.32 -3.41 -4.79
N PHE A 33 -4.37 -3.22 -5.59
CA PHE A 33 -5.30 -2.11 -5.41
C PHE A 33 -6.06 -2.19 -4.06
N ALA A 34 -6.45 -3.38 -3.62
CA ALA A 34 -7.04 -3.58 -2.30
C ALA A 34 -6.06 -3.19 -1.17
N LEU A 35 -4.77 -3.49 -1.32
CA LEU A 35 -3.73 -3.01 -0.40
C LEU A 35 -3.64 -1.48 -0.41
N VAL A 36 -3.62 -0.84 -1.59
CA VAL A 36 -3.63 0.63 -1.71
C VAL A 36 -4.82 1.24 -0.97
N GLN A 37 -6.03 0.70 -1.16
CA GLN A 37 -7.23 1.16 -0.44
C GLN A 37 -7.09 0.96 1.06
N SER A 38 -6.56 -0.17 1.51
CA SER A 38 -6.37 -0.45 2.94
C SER A 38 -5.42 0.55 3.60
N LEU A 39 -4.34 0.96 2.92
CA LEU A 39 -3.44 2.00 3.44
C LEU A 39 -4.14 3.36 3.53
N ALA A 40 -4.94 3.71 2.52
CA ALA A 40 -5.74 4.94 2.51
C ALA A 40 -6.75 4.98 3.68
N ASP A 41 -7.39 3.85 3.96
CA ASP A 41 -8.34 3.72 5.07
C ASP A 41 -7.64 3.88 6.42
N HIS A 42 -6.46 3.28 6.60
CA HIS A 42 -5.65 3.47 7.80
C HIS A 42 -5.19 4.92 7.99
N ALA A 43 -4.80 5.60 6.90
CA ALA A 43 -4.43 7.00 6.95
C ALA A 43 -5.64 7.87 7.37
N ALA A 44 -6.81 7.64 6.76
CA ALA A 44 -8.04 8.35 7.12
C ALA A 44 -8.43 8.13 8.58
N ASP A 45 -8.32 6.91 9.09
CA ASP A 45 -8.62 6.59 10.50
C ASP A 45 -7.65 7.30 11.46
N ALA A 46 -6.35 7.29 11.16
CA ALA A 46 -5.33 7.95 11.98
C ALA A 46 -5.54 9.48 12.05
N GLU A 47 -6.06 10.08 10.98
CA GLU A 47 -6.37 11.51 10.91
C GLU A 47 -7.80 11.85 11.39
N ASN A 48 -8.57 10.86 11.85
CA ASN A 48 -9.98 10.99 12.20
C ASN A 48 -10.83 11.62 11.07
N ARG A 49 -10.53 11.23 9.82
CA ARG A 49 -11.24 11.64 8.61
C ARG A 49 -12.12 10.50 8.08
N ARG A 50 -13.16 10.86 7.33
CA ARG A 50 -14.00 9.87 6.64
C ARG A 50 -13.18 9.13 5.58
N ARG A 51 -13.22 7.80 5.62
CA ARG A 51 -12.66 6.93 4.57
C ARG A 51 -13.27 7.25 3.21
N ARG A 52 -12.45 7.26 2.17
CA ARG A 52 -12.84 7.56 0.79
C ARG A 52 -12.24 6.54 -0.16
N PRO A 53 -12.95 6.16 -1.23
CA PRO A 53 -12.38 5.26 -2.23
C PRO A 53 -11.19 5.94 -2.92
N VAL A 54 -10.09 5.21 -3.06
CA VAL A 54 -8.97 5.58 -3.92
C VAL A 54 -9.43 5.41 -5.37
N PRO A 55 -9.16 6.37 -6.28
CA PRO A 55 -9.47 6.19 -7.70
C PRO A 55 -8.75 4.97 -8.29
N ARG A 56 -9.49 4.10 -8.98
CA ARG A 56 -8.92 2.95 -9.70
C ARG A 56 -8.37 3.39 -11.04
N LEU A 57 -7.04 3.40 -11.15
CA LEU A 57 -6.30 3.71 -12.38
C LEU A 57 -5.81 2.43 -13.07
N ALA A 58 -5.01 2.54 -14.12
CA ALA A 58 -4.38 1.39 -14.77
C ALA A 58 -3.42 0.66 -13.82
N ASP A 59 -3.30 -0.67 -13.93
CA ASP A 59 -2.49 -1.47 -12.99
C ASP A 59 -1.01 -1.08 -12.97
N THR A 60 -0.50 -0.61 -14.10
CA THR A 60 0.89 -0.16 -14.25
C THR A 60 1.23 1.05 -13.38
N VAL A 61 0.25 1.79 -12.85
CA VAL A 61 0.47 2.92 -11.93
C VAL A 61 0.26 2.56 -10.45
N LEU A 62 -0.13 1.32 -10.14
CA LEU A 62 -0.29 0.87 -8.75
C LEU A 62 0.96 1.04 -7.87
N PRO A 63 2.22 0.88 -8.37
CA PRO A 63 3.40 1.16 -7.56
C PRO A 63 3.46 2.61 -7.06
N ASP A 64 3.01 3.56 -7.86
CA ASP A 64 2.98 4.98 -7.48
C ASP A 64 1.83 5.26 -6.53
N GLN A 65 0.64 4.69 -6.75
CA GLN A 65 -0.47 4.81 -5.79
C GLN A 65 -0.10 4.21 -4.44
N LEU A 66 0.61 3.08 -4.42
CA LEU A 66 1.11 2.44 -3.21
C LEU A 66 2.10 3.35 -2.46
N ARG A 67 3.02 4.00 -3.17
CA ARG A 67 3.95 4.98 -2.58
C ARG A 67 3.20 6.13 -1.92
N VAL A 68 2.26 6.75 -2.64
CA VAL A 68 1.48 7.89 -2.11
C VAL A 68 0.69 7.49 -0.87
N MET A 69 0.00 6.35 -0.87
CA MET A 69 -0.77 5.93 0.30
C MET A 69 0.09 5.50 1.49
N ALA A 70 1.30 4.99 1.25
CA ALA A 70 2.26 4.72 2.31
C ALA A 70 2.80 6.02 2.93
N ASP A 71 3.13 7.01 2.10
CA ASP A 71 3.58 8.33 2.55
C ASP A 71 2.48 9.05 3.35
N ASP A 72 1.23 9.01 2.86
CA ASP A 72 0.07 9.58 3.55
C ASP A 72 -0.17 8.89 4.91
N LEU A 73 -0.07 7.55 4.96
CA LEU A 73 -0.19 6.81 6.22
C LEU A 73 0.90 7.20 7.20
N LEU A 74 2.15 7.35 6.76
CA LEU A 74 3.26 7.78 7.62
C LEU A 74 3.08 9.22 8.11
N ALA A 75 2.63 10.12 7.24
CA ALA A 75 2.34 11.51 7.58
C ALA A 75 1.22 11.64 8.62
N ALA A 76 0.24 10.74 8.58
CA ALA A 76 -0.84 10.66 9.56
C ALA A 76 -0.38 10.24 10.99
N SER A 77 0.91 9.94 11.19
CA SER A 77 1.47 9.54 12.49
C SER A 77 0.71 8.34 13.11
N PRO A 78 0.68 7.19 12.41
CA PRO A 78 -0.16 6.07 12.77
C PRO A 78 0.36 5.39 14.04
N SER A 79 -0.53 4.69 14.74
CA SER A 79 -0.12 3.92 15.92
C SER A 79 0.79 2.75 15.55
N PRO A 80 1.62 2.24 16.49
CA PRO A 80 2.46 1.06 16.26
C PRO A 80 1.67 -0.20 15.84
N GLU A 81 0.42 -0.33 16.28
CA GLU A 81 -0.49 -1.42 15.92
C GLU A 81 -0.89 -1.33 14.45
N VAL A 82 -1.29 -0.14 13.99
CA VAL A 82 -1.60 0.13 12.57
C VAL A 82 -0.40 -0.16 11.68
N LEU A 83 0.80 0.27 12.09
CA LEU A 83 2.03 -0.04 11.36
C LEU A 83 2.31 -1.55 11.29
N THR A 84 1.97 -2.30 12.33
CA THR A 84 2.13 -3.76 12.35
C THR A 84 1.20 -4.41 11.33
N THR A 85 -0.09 -4.10 11.38
CA THR A 85 -1.10 -4.59 10.44
C THR A 85 -0.77 -4.23 8.99
N ALA A 86 -0.40 -2.96 8.74
CA ALA A 86 -0.03 -2.51 7.40
C ALA A 86 1.22 -3.23 6.86
N THR A 87 2.23 -3.44 7.70
CA THR A 87 3.46 -4.16 7.32
C THR A 87 3.18 -5.62 6.98
N GLU A 88 2.30 -6.27 7.75
CA GLU A 88 1.86 -7.65 7.49
C GLU A 88 1.09 -7.75 6.18
N ALA A 89 0.18 -6.82 5.90
CA ALA A 89 -0.56 -6.76 4.64
C ALA A 89 0.38 -6.60 3.43
N VAL A 90 1.31 -5.64 3.48
CA VAL A 90 2.32 -5.42 2.43
C VAL A 90 3.17 -6.68 2.21
N THR A 91 3.63 -7.30 3.29
CA THR A 91 4.47 -8.51 3.23
C THR A 91 3.70 -9.71 2.66
N THR A 92 2.42 -9.84 3.00
CA THR A 92 1.54 -10.91 2.51
C THR A 92 1.32 -10.78 1.00
N ILE A 93 0.98 -9.58 0.53
CA ILE A 93 0.85 -9.31 -0.90
C ILE A 93 2.16 -9.59 -1.61
N ARG A 94 3.28 -9.04 -1.14
CA ARG A 94 4.60 -9.27 -1.75
C ARG A 94 4.98 -10.75 -1.88
N ARG A 95 4.56 -11.60 -0.94
CA ARG A 95 4.82 -13.05 -0.99
C ARG A 95 3.90 -13.82 -1.95
N ALA A 96 2.74 -13.24 -2.29
CA ALA A 96 1.76 -13.83 -3.20
C ALA A 96 1.95 -13.43 -4.67
N LEU A 97 2.82 -12.44 -4.93
CA LEU A 97 3.22 -11.93 -6.24
C LEU A 97 4.52 -12.57 -6.73
#